data_AF-A0A7K1A2E6-F1
#
_entry.id   AF-A0A7K1A2E6-F1
#
_cell.length_a   1.000
_cell.length_b   1.000
_cell.length_c   1.000
_cell.angle_alpha   90.00
_cell.angle_beta   90.00
_cell.angle_gamma   90.00
#
_symmetry.space_group_name_H-M   'P 1'
#
loop_
_entity.id
_entity.type
_entity.pdbx_description
1 polymer ?
#
loop_
_entity_poly.entity_id
_entity_poly.type
_entity_poly.pdbx_seq_one_letter_code
_entity_poly.pdbx_strand_id
1 'polypeptide(L)'
;LTGDATTRNLRSALLSAGYPSDGTSLASVGIQVTRGGLLELDATAFAQAYTADPTGVAEKFSTTGDGFAARVAKVTKGASDPTEGTLTSAITGRRTGVQRMNASIEEWDTRLELRRTTLERQFTSLETALNQMTSQSNWLSGQLASLSSSS
;
A
#
# COMPACT_ATOMS: atom_id res chain seq x y z
N LEU A 1 8.22 -2.82 3.08
CA LEU A 1 7.81 -3.23 4.44
C LEU A 1 8.29 -2.25 5.51
N THR A 2 9.45 -1.60 5.34
CA THR A 2 9.81 -0.40 6.12
C THR A 2 8.73 0.67 5.95
N GLY A 3 8.04 1.04 7.03
CA GLY A 3 7.00 2.07 7.00
C GLY A 3 5.55 1.59 7.14
N ASP A 4 5.28 0.29 7.04
CA ASP A 4 3.89 -0.23 7.10
C ASP A 4 3.29 -0.07 8.51
N ALA A 5 2.33 0.84 8.65
CA ALA A 5 1.67 1.16 9.91
C ALA A 5 0.86 -0.02 10.47
N THR A 6 0.25 -0.85 9.62
CA THR A 6 -0.53 -2.02 10.03
C THR A 6 0.36 -3.04 10.74
N THR A 7 1.54 -3.34 10.18
CA THR A 7 2.48 -4.28 10.81
C THR A 7 3.05 -3.75 12.13
N ARG A 8 3.35 -2.45 12.21
CA ARG A 8 3.82 -1.82 13.46
C ARG A 8 2.74 -1.81 14.54
N ASN A 9 1.51 -1.47 14.17
CA ASN A 9 0.38 -1.45 15.09
C ASN A 9 0.08 -2.86 15.61
N LEU A 10 0.12 -3.88 14.74
CA LEU A 10 -0.03 -5.27 15.15
C LEU A 10 1.06 -5.71 16.12
N ARG A 11 2.33 -5.41 15.81
CA ARG A 11 3.45 -5.69 16.73
C ARG A 11 3.26 -4.99 18.08
N SER A 12 2.88 -3.72 18.08
CA SER A 12 2.64 -2.96 19.32
C SER A 12 1.47 -3.55 20.13
N ALA A 13 0.39 -3.95 19.46
CA ALA A 13 -0.77 -4.56 20.11
C ALA A 13 -0.43 -5.93 20.72
N LEU A 14 0.38 -6.75 20.02
CA LEU A 14 0.85 -8.03 20.55
C LEU A 14 1.78 -7.86 21.76
N LEU A 15 2.70 -6.89 21.71
CA LEU A 15 3.55 -6.57 22.84
C LEU A 15 2.73 -6.09 24.05
N SER A 16 1.75 -5.21 23.82
CA SER A 16 0.85 -4.74 24.87
C SER A 16 -0.04 -5.86 25.44
N ALA A 17 -0.40 -6.87 24.64
CA ALA A 17 -1.16 -8.03 25.11
C ALA A 17 -0.32 -8.96 25.99
N GLY A 18 0.99 -9.05 25.73
CA GLY A 18 1.93 -9.86 26.50
C GLY A 18 2.46 -9.16 27.75
N TYR A 19 2.60 -7.84 27.71
CA TYR A 19 3.09 -7.02 28.83
C TYR A 19 2.15 -5.82 29.06
N PRO A 20 0.95 -6.07 29.63
CA PRO A 20 0.01 -4.99 29.96
C PRO A 20 0.50 -4.20 31.17
N SER A 21 0.15 -2.91 31.22
CA SER A 21 0.52 -1.98 32.31
C SER A 21 -0.33 -2.12 33.57
N ASP A 22 -1.36 -2.97 33.55
CA ASP A 22 -2.33 -3.19 34.63
C ASP A 22 -1.85 -4.20 35.69
N GLY A 23 -0.62 -4.69 35.58
CA GLY A 23 -0.03 -5.66 36.52
C GLY A 23 -0.42 -7.12 36.25
N THR A 24 -1.25 -7.41 35.24
CA THR A 24 -1.63 -8.78 34.85
C THR A 24 -0.62 -9.45 33.91
N SER A 25 0.60 -8.93 33.88
CA SER A 25 1.70 -9.52 33.09
C SER A 25 2.13 -10.88 33.63
N LEU A 26 2.83 -11.63 32.78
CA LEU A 26 3.43 -12.92 33.15
C LEU A 26 4.82 -12.78 33.79
N ALA A 27 5.31 -11.54 34.00
CA ALA A 27 6.64 -11.32 34.58
C ALA A 27 6.75 -11.89 36.01
N SER A 28 5.65 -11.85 36.78
CA SER A 28 5.60 -12.42 38.13
C SER A 28 5.70 -13.95 38.16
N VAL A 29 5.52 -14.63 37.02
CA VAL A 29 5.63 -16.08 36.90
C VAL A 29 6.86 -16.49 36.06
N GLY A 30 7.82 -15.58 35.88
CA GLY A 30 9.07 -15.90 35.18
C GLY A 30 9.00 -15.81 33.66
N ILE A 31 7.96 -15.20 33.06
CA ILE A 31 7.89 -14.99 31.61
C ILE A 31 8.01 -13.50 31.31
N GLN A 32 9.05 -13.13 30.58
CA GLN A 32 9.34 -11.73 30.26
C GLN A 32 9.31 -11.46 28.76
N VAL A 33 9.06 -10.20 28.40
CA VAL A 33 9.19 -9.70 27.03
C VAL A 33 10.48 -8.90 26.95
N THR A 34 11.42 -9.37 26.15
CA THR A 34 12.69 -8.66 25.92
C THR A 34 12.47 -7.34 25.17
N ARG A 35 13.48 -6.44 25.20
CA ARG A 35 13.45 -5.20 24.40
C ARG A 35 13.27 -5.46 22.89
N GLY A 36 13.67 -6.63 22.40
CA GLY A 36 13.45 -7.07 21.02
C GLY A 36 12.02 -7.51 20.71
N GLY A 37 11.20 -7.75 21.74
CA GLY A 37 9.86 -8.30 21.64
C GLY A 37 9.79 -9.83 21.63
N LEU A 38 10.88 -10.51 22.00
CA LEU A 38 10.89 -11.95 22.21
C LEU A 38 10.36 -12.29 23.61
N LEU A 39 9.63 -13.39 23.71
CA LEU A 39 9.25 -13.99 24.99
C LEU A 39 10.40 -14.84 25.52
N GLU A 40 10.79 -14.59 26.76
CA GLU A 40 11.83 -15.32 27.48
C GLU A 40 11.21 -15.98 28.71
N LEU A 41 11.52 -17.25 28.91
CA LEU A 41 11.06 -18.05 30.04
C LEU A 41 12.23 -18.32 30.99
N ASP A 42 12.15 -17.77 32.20
CA ASP A 42 12.93 -18.24 33.33
C ASP A 42 12.26 -19.50 33.90
N ALA A 43 12.78 -20.66 33.50
CA ALA A 43 12.24 -21.95 33.91
C ALA A 43 12.31 -22.16 35.44
N THR A 44 13.29 -21.57 36.12
CA THR A 44 13.46 -21.73 37.57
C THR A 44 12.42 -20.90 38.31
N ALA A 45 12.27 -19.63 37.93
CA ALA A 45 11.25 -18.75 38.51
C ALA A 45 9.83 -19.26 38.21
N PHE A 46 9.59 -19.77 37.00
CA PHE A 46 8.30 -20.37 36.63
C PHE A 46 8.00 -21.61 37.48
N ALA A 47 8.96 -22.53 37.65
CA ALA A 47 8.76 -23.74 38.45
C ALA A 47 8.48 -23.42 39.93
N GLN A 48 9.17 -22.43 40.48
CA GLN A 48 8.92 -21.95 41.85
C GLN A 48 7.52 -21.33 41.98
N ALA A 49 7.13 -20.43 41.07
CA ALA A 49 5.81 -19.81 41.06
C ALA A 49 4.69 -20.85 40.90
N TYR A 50 4.88 -21.82 40.00
CA TYR A 50 3.90 -22.89 39.76
C TYR A 50 3.76 -23.83 40.95
N THR A 51 4.85 -24.12 41.66
CA THR A 51 4.78 -24.95 42.87
C THR A 51 4.12 -24.22 44.03
N ALA A 52 4.34 -22.91 44.14
CA ALA A 52 3.75 -22.07 45.19
C ALA A 52 2.24 -21.87 44.98
N ASP A 53 1.79 -21.63 43.75
CA ASP A 53 0.38 -21.43 43.42
C ASP A 53 0.05 -21.86 41.97
N PRO A 54 -0.24 -23.15 41.75
CA PRO A 54 -0.58 -23.67 40.43
C PRO A 54 -1.83 -23.01 39.83
N THR A 55 -2.81 -22.67 40.68
CA THR A 55 -4.09 -22.10 40.25
C THR A 55 -3.91 -20.66 39.82
N GLY A 56 -3.21 -19.83 40.59
CA GLY A 56 -2.94 -18.43 40.23
C GLY A 56 -2.05 -18.31 38.97
N VAL A 57 -1.11 -19.23 38.75
CA VAL A 57 -0.38 -19.31 37.48
C VAL A 57 -1.33 -19.64 36.34
N ALA A 58 -2.21 -20.65 36.48
CA ALA A 58 -3.17 -21.02 35.44
C ALA A 58 -4.15 -19.89 35.12
N GLU A 59 -4.63 -19.15 36.11
CA GLU A 59 -5.52 -17.99 35.95
C GLU A 59 -4.85 -16.91 35.09
N LYS A 60 -3.58 -16.57 35.33
CA LYS A 60 -2.85 -15.58 34.51
C LYS A 60 -2.83 -15.91 33.01
N PHE A 61 -2.89 -17.19 32.64
CA PHE A 61 -3.03 -17.61 31.24
C PHE A 61 -4.48 -17.68 30.75
N SER A 62 -5.37 -18.20 31.58
CA SER A 62 -6.69 -18.71 31.18
C SER A 62 -7.86 -17.84 31.58
N THR A 63 -7.68 -16.79 32.40
CA THR A 63 -8.75 -15.87 32.78
C THR A 63 -9.47 -15.39 31.53
N THR A 64 -10.79 -15.61 31.49
CA THR A 64 -11.59 -15.19 30.34
C THR A 64 -11.56 -13.67 30.20
N GLY A 65 -11.30 -13.18 28.99
CA GLY A 65 -11.22 -11.73 28.70
C GLY A 65 -9.87 -11.10 29.00
N ASP A 66 -9.28 -11.44 30.15
CA ASP A 66 -8.07 -10.77 30.67
C ASP A 66 -6.84 -11.67 30.78
N GLY A 67 -6.95 -12.97 30.54
CA GLY A 67 -5.82 -13.88 30.52
C GLY A 67 -4.91 -13.62 29.31
N PHE A 68 -3.62 -13.94 29.44
CA PHE A 68 -2.65 -13.78 28.36
C PHE A 68 -3.13 -14.40 27.03
N ALA A 69 -3.68 -15.62 27.08
CA ALA A 69 -4.16 -16.31 25.88
C ALA A 69 -5.33 -15.57 25.23
N ALA A 70 -6.29 -15.09 26.04
CA ALA A 70 -7.44 -14.34 25.55
C ALA A 70 -7.04 -13.03 24.87
N ARG A 71 -6.08 -12.29 25.46
CA ARG A 71 -5.58 -11.02 24.89
C ARG A 71 -4.86 -11.24 23.56
N VAL A 72 -3.95 -12.21 23.50
CA VAL A 72 -3.22 -12.54 22.26
C VAL A 72 -4.18 -13.03 21.18
N ALA A 73 -5.16 -13.88 21.54
CA ALA A 73 -6.18 -14.35 20.62
C ALA A 73 -7.02 -13.18 20.07
N LYS A 74 -7.43 -12.23 20.92
CA LYS A 74 -8.20 -11.05 20.51
C LYS A 74 -7.44 -10.19 19.49
N VAL A 75 -6.17 -9.88 19.76
CA VAL A 75 -5.32 -9.10 18.85
C VAL A 75 -5.13 -9.84 17.52
N THR A 76 -4.80 -11.13 17.59
CA THR A 76 -4.53 -11.94 16.40
C THR A 76 -5.79 -12.07 15.54
N LYS A 77 -6.94 -12.39 16.15
CA LYS A 77 -8.22 -12.50 15.45
C LYS A 77 -8.64 -11.18 14.82
N GLY A 78 -8.56 -10.06 15.54
CA GLY A 78 -8.87 -8.73 14.98
C GLY A 78 -7.93 -8.30 13.86
N ALA A 79 -6.72 -8.86 13.79
CA ALA A 79 -5.80 -8.60 12.69
C ALA A 79 -6.03 -9.54 11.50
N SER A 80 -6.26 -10.83 11.76
CA SER A 80 -6.31 -11.89 10.76
C SER A 80 -7.72 -12.22 10.26
N ASP A 81 -8.77 -11.59 10.81
CA ASP A 81 -10.13 -11.84 10.37
C ASP A 81 -10.25 -11.64 8.84
N PRO A 82 -10.80 -12.62 8.12
CA PRO A 82 -10.80 -12.61 6.66
C PRO A 82 -11.71 -11.55 6.05
N THR A 83 -12.56 -10.91 6.85
CA THR A 83 -13.56 -9.94 6.39
C THR A 83 -13.30 -8.57 6.99
N GLU A 84 -13.17 -8.51 8.32
CA GLU A 84 -13.04 -7.26 9.10
C GLU A 84 -11.62 -7.04 9.63
N GLY A 85 -10.71 -7.97 9.36
CA GLY A 85 -9.36 -7.93 9.91
C GLY A 85 -8.56 -6.75 9.36
N THR A 86 -7.81 -6.10 10.24
CA THR A 86 -6.97 -4.94 9.84
C THR A 86 -5.96 -5.28 8.74
N LEU A 87 -5.43 -6.50 8.72
CA LEU A 87 -4.54 -6.98 7.66
C LEU A 87 -5.31 -7.17 6.35
N THR A 88 -6.49 -7.78 6.41
CA THR A 88 -7.39 -7.96 5.26
C THR A 88 -7.75 -6.60 4.65
N SER A 89 -8.19 -5.64 5.46
CA SER A 89 -8.52 -4.29 4.98
C SER A 89 -7.32 -3.60 4.32
N ALA A 90 -6.12 -3.74 4.90
CA ALA A 90 -4.90 -3.19 4.32
C ALA A 90 -4.56 -3.84 2.96
N ILE A 91 -4.69 -5.16 2.83
CA ILE A 91 -4.47 -5.89 1.58
C ILE A 91 -5.49 -5.45 0.52
N THR A 92 -6.78 -5.41 0.88
CA THR A 92 -7.87 -5.01 -0.02
C THR A 92 -7.68 -3.56 -0.50
N GLY A 93 -7.40 -2.62 0.41
CA GLY A 93 -7.14 -1.23 0.05
C GLY A 93 -5.96 -1.07 -0.90
N ARG A 94 -4.87 -1.82 -0.69
CA ARG A 94 -3.71 -1.84 -1.62
C ARG A 94 -4.10 -2.39 -2.99
N ARG A 95 -4.86 -3.50 -3.04
CA ARG A 95 -5.33 -4.10 -4.31
C ARG A 95 -6.23 -3.14 -5.09
N THR A 96 -7.19 -2.49 -4.42
CA THR A 96 -8.05 -1.46 -5.04
C THR A 96 -7.23 -0.26 -5.53
N GLY A 97 -6.19 0.13 -4.77
CA GLY A 97 -5.23 1.15 -5.19
C GLY A 97 -4.55 0.81 -6.52
N VAL A 98 -4.01 -0.40 -6.62
CA VAL A 98 -3.39 -0.92 -7.86
C VAL A 98 -4.38 -0.96 -9.01
N GLN A 99 -5.60 -1.46 -8.79
CA GLN A 99 -6.64 -1.50 -9.83
C GLN A 99 -6.97 -0.10 -10.37
N ARG A 100 -7.10 0.90 -9.48
CA ARG A 100 -7.34 2.28 -9.88
C ARG A 100 -6.18 2.85 -10.69
N MET A 101 -4.94 2.58 -10.27
CA MET A 101 -3.75 3.01 -11.00
C MET A 101 -3.70 2.41 -12.41
N ASN A 102 -4.00 1.12 -12.56
CA ASN A 102 -4.06 0.47 -13.87
C ASN A 102 -5.16 1.08 -14.75
N ALA A 103 -6.36 1.31 -14.21
CA ALA A 103 -7.43 1.97 -14.95
C ALA A 103 -7.04 3.38 -15.41
N SER A 104 -6.33 4.15 -14.58
CA SER A 104 -5.80 5.46 -14.98
C SER A 104 -4.75 5.36 -16.08
N ILE A 105 -3.88 4.33 -16.06
CA ILE A 105 -2.89 4.10 -17.12
C ILE A 105 -3.61 3.83 -18.45
N GLU A 106 -4.60 2.93 -18.47
CA GLU A 106 -5.38 2.61 -19.68
C GLU A 106 -6.10 3.84 -20.27
N GLU A 107 -6.65 4.69 -19.41
CA GLU A 107 -7.26 5.96 -19.83
C GLU A 107 -6.22 6.91 -20.45
N TRP A 108 -5.05 7.04 -19.82
CA TRP A 108 -3.97 7.87 -20.34
C TRP A 108 -3.41 7.36 -21.67
N ASP A 109 -3.25 6.04 -21.83
CA ASP A 109 -2.81 5.43 -23.08
C ASP A 109 -3.78 5.78 -24.22
N THR A 110 -5.09 5.66 -23.97
CA THR A 110 -6.13 6.05 -24.94
C THR A 110 -6.04 7.53 -25.33
N ARG A 111 -5.84 8.41 -24.33
CA ARG A 111 -5.74 9.86 -24.56
C ARG A 111 -4.48 10.24 -25.31
N LEU A 112 -3.35 9.61 -25.00
CA LEU A 112 -2.08 9.83 -25.68
C LEU A 112 -2.15 9.36 -27.13
N GLU A 113 -2.79 8.23 -27.39
CA GLU A 113 -3.00 7.72 -28.75
C GLU A 113 -3.87 8.64 -29.60
N LEU A 114 -4.99 9.14 -29.05
CA LEU A 114 -5.82 10.14 -29.73
C LEU A 114 -5.04 11.43 -30.01
N ARG A 115 -4.21 11.87 -29.05
CA ARG A 115 -3.38 13.06 -29.22
C ARG A 115 -2.35 12.86 -30.34
N ARG A 116 -1.69 11.70 -30.38
CA ARG A 116 -0.76 11.30 -31.44
C ARG A 116 -1.44 11.32 -32.80
N THR A 117 -2.54 10.60 -32.96
CA THR A 117 -3.32 10.55 -34.23
C THR A 117 -3.76 11.95 -34.68
N THR A 118 -4.17 12.81 -33.75
CA THR A 118 -4.58 14.18 -34.06
C THR A 118 -3.40 15.03 -34.56
N LEU A 119 -2.24 14.90 -33.92
CA LEU A 119 -1.02 15.60 -34.32
C LEU A 119 -0.52 15.11 -35.69
N GLU A 120 -0.55 13.80 -35.95
CA GLU A 120 -0.21 13.22 -37.26
C GLU A 120 -1.11 13.80 -38.37
N ARG A 121 -2.43 13.86 -38.14
CA ARG A 121 -3.36 14.46 -39.11
C ARG A 121 -3.11 15.95 -39.34
N GLN A 122 -2.83 16.71 -38.27
CA GLN A 122 -2.49 18.13 -38.38
C GLN A 122 -1.22 18.31 -39.21
N PHE A 123 -0.19 17.50 -38.96
CA PHE A 123 1.05 17.55 -39.70
C PHE A 123 0.84 17.28 -41.20
N THR A 124 0.11 16.22 -41.56
CA THR A 124 -0.22 15.92 -42.97
C THR A 124 -1.01 17.06 -43.64
N SER A 125 -1.95 17.68 -42.91
CA SER A 125 -2.69 18.84 -43.43
C SER A 125 -1.79 20.06 -43.65
N LEU A 126 -0.85 20.32 -42.74
CA LEU A 126 0.12 21.40 -42.86
C LEU A 126 1.07 21.16 -44.06
N GLU A 127 1.52 19.93 -44.26
CA GLU A 127 2.34 19.54 -45.42
C GLU A 127 1.59 19.76 -46.74
N THR A 128 0.31 19.37 -46.80
CA THR A 128 -0.53 19.59 -47.98
C THR A 128 -0.72 21.10 -48.24
N ALA A 129 -0.99 21.89 -47.20
CA ALA A 129 -1.15 23.34 -47.32
C ALA A 129 0.15 24.02 -47.77
N LEU A 130 1.31 23.58 -47.27
CA LEU A 130 2.62 24.07 -47.69
C LEU A 130 2.91 23.74 -49.17
N ASN A 131 2.59 22.51 -49.61
CA ASN A 131 2.73 22.12 -51.01
C ASN A 131 1.82 22.95 -51.94
N GLN A 132 0.58 23.21 -51.52
CA GLN A 132 -0.36 24.06 -52.26
C GLN A 132 0.12 25.52 -52.28
N MET A 133 0.66 26.04 -51.18
CA MET A 133 1.20 27.40 -51.10
C MET A 133 2.44 27.56 -51.97
N THR A 134 3.34 26.56 -51.99
CA THR A 134 4.53 26.53 -52.85
C THR A 134 4.13 26.51 -54.32
N SER A 135 3.15 25.69 -54.70
CA SER A 135 2.63 25.62 -56.06
C SER A 135 2.00 26.96 -56.50
N GLN A 136 1.24 27.62 -55.62
CA GLN A 136 0.68 28.95 -55.87
C GLN A 136 1.77 30.02 -56.03
N SER A 137 2.80 30.01 -55.17
CA SER A 137 3.94 30.94 -55.26
C SER A 137 4.70 30.80 -56.58
N ASN A 138 4.93 29.56 -57.02
CA ASN A 138 5.56 29.28 -58.32
C ASN A 138 4.72 29.77 -59.50
N TRP A 139 3.40 29.52 -59.45
CA TRP A 139 2.47 29.99 -60.48
C TRP A 139 2.44 31.52 -60.58
N LEU A 140 2.33 32.22 -59.44
CA LEU A 140 2.38 33.69 -59.38
C LEU A 140 3.69 34.25 -59.93
N SER A 141 4.82 33.62 -59.58
CA SER A 141 6.14 34.02 -60.07
C SER A 141 6.26 33.87 -61.59
N GLY A 142 5.75 32.76 -62.14
CA GLY A 142 5.71 32.55 -63.59
C GLY A 142 4.84 33.57 -64.32
N GLN A 143 3.71 33.96 -63.73
CA GLN A 143 2.83 34.96 -64.32
C GLN A 143 3.38 36.38 -64.24
N LEU A 144 4.11 36.72 -63.17
CA LEU A 144 4.81 37.99 -63.08
C LEU A 144 5.93 38.09 -64.13
N ALA A 145 6.69 37.01 -64.34
CA ALA A 145 7.74 36.95 -65.35
C ALA A 145 7.19 37.16 -66.77
N SER A 146 6.04 36.56 -67.11
CA SER A 146 5.41 36.72 -68.43
C SER A 146 4.89 38.14 -68.69
N LEU A 147 4.36 38.81 -67.66
CA LEU A 147 3.98 40.22 -67.73
C LEU A 147 5.19 41.15 -67.92
N SER A 148 6.33 40.84 -67.29
CA SER A 148 7.56 41.62 -67.43
C SER A 148 8.23 41.49 -68.80
N SER A 149 8.02 40.38 -69.53
CA SER A 149 8.62 40.18 -70.87
C SER A 149 7.76 40.73 -72.02
N SER A 150 6.53 41.14 -71.73
CA SER A 150 5.57 41.69 -72.70
C SER A 150 5.41 43.21 -72.58
N SER A 151 6.23 43.85 -71.75
CA SER A 151 6.40 45.31 -71.59
C SER A 151 7.75 45.74 -72.17
#